data_AF-A0A3B8RUQ4-F1
#
_entry.id   AF-A0A3B8RUQ4-F1
#
_cell.length_a   1.000
_cell.length_b   1.000
_cell.length_c   1.000
_cell.angle_alpha   90.00
_cell.angle_beta   90.00
_cell.angle_gamma   90.00
#
_symmetry.space_group_name_H-M   'P 1'
#
loop_
_entity.id
_entity.type
_entity.pdbx_description
1 polymer ?
#
loop_
_entity_poly.entity_id
_entity_poly.type
_entity_poly.pdbx_seq_one_letter_code
_entity_poly.pdbx_strand_id
1 'polypeptide(L)'
;MKKNINIAELNILQTTLFLFLFAIHSEAQTFSHDNLPSGLADSNFNFVNDSLYENQQFEKNYWLPAVEVIGLNFGVWAYHRYLSKEGWSAISWNSVKNNFNTGFVWDVDGYLINQFWHPYHGSNYYNTARSNGLGFWESAPYAFGGSLMWEYFME
;
A
#
# COMPACT_ATOMS: atom_id res chain seq x y z
N MET A 1 6.45 32.06 -23.55
CA MET A 1 7.59 31.12 -23.65
C MET A 1 7.05 29.70 -23.66
N LYS A 2 7.17 28.96 -24.77
CA LYS A 2 6.83 27.52 -24.79
C LYS A 2 7.97 26.77 -24.12
N LYS A 3 7.69 26.14 -22.97
CA LYS A 3 8.65 25.25 -22.30
C LYS A 3 8.77 24.00 -23.18
N ASN A 4 9.91 23.81 -23.84
CA ASN A 4 10.18 22.59 -24.59
C ASN A 4 10.39 21.47 -23.58
N ILE A 5 9.39 20.61 -23.42
CA ILE A 5 9.46 19.41 -22.59
C ILE A 5 10.46 18.47 -23.25
N ASN A 6 11.50 18.07 -22.53
CA ASN A 6 12.52 17.16 -23.06
C ASN A 6 11.91 15.75 -23.20
N ILE A 7 12.33 14.97 -24.20
CA ILE A 7 11.86 13.60 -24.43
C ILE A 7 12.05 12.72 -23.18
N ALA A 8 13.11 12.96 -22.40
CA ALA A 8 13.32 12.30 -21.12
C ALA A 8 12.23 12.64 -20.09
N GLU A 9 11.81 13.89 -20.00
CA GLU A 9 10.73 14.33 -19.10
C GLU A 9 9.38 13.75 -19.55
N LEU A 10 9.14 13.67 -20.86
CA LEU A 10 7.93 13.07 -21.42
C LEU A 10 7.86 11.56 -21.13
N ASN A 11 8.97 10.84 -21.28
CA ASN A 11 9.04 9.42 -20.96
C ASN A 11 8.83 9.18 -19.47
N ILE A 12 9.46 9.98 -18.60
CA ILE A 12 9.24 9.92 -17.16
C ILE A 12 7.76 10.12 -16.84
N LEU A 13 7.14 11.18 -17.39
CA LEU A 13 5.73 11.49 -17.18
C LEU A 13 4.83 10.33 -17.60
N GLN A 14 5.07 9.74 -18.78
CA GLN A 14 4.33 8.57 -19.28
C GLN A 14 4.52 7.35 -18.38
N THR A 15 5.73 7.11 -17.88
CA THR A 15 6.00 5.96 -17.01
C THR A 15 5.34 6.14 -15.65
N THR A 16 5.38 7.35 -15.07
CA THR A 16 4.65 7.67 -13.83
C THR A 16 3.15 7.58 -14.01
N LEU A 17 2.62 8.05 -15.14
CA LEU A 17 1.19 7.95 -15.44
C LEU A 17 0.77 6.50 -15.61
N PHE A 18 1.59 5.68 -16.26
CA PHE A 18 1.35 4.24 -16.39
C PHE A 18 1.37 3.54 -15.03
N LEU A 19 2.36 3.81 -14.18
CA LEU A 19 2.43 3.25 -12.82
C LEU A 19 1.25 3.71 -11.95
N PHE A 20 0.83 4.96 -12.08
CA PHE A 20 -0.34 5.49 -11.38
C PHE A 20 -1.64 4.83 -11.85
N LEU A 21 -1.83 4.69 -13.17
CA LEU A 21 -2.98 3.99 -13.74
C LEU A 21 -2.96 2.50 -13.39
N PHE A 22 -1.80 1.86 -13.43
CA PHE A 22 -1.63 0.47 -13.03
C PHE A 22 -1.96 0.27 -11.55
N ALA A 23 -1.51 1.18 -10.67
CA ALA A 23 -1.88 1.17 -9.26
C ALA A 23 -3.39 1.25 -9.09
N ILE A 24 -4.07 2.22 -9.74
CA ILE A 24 -5.55 2.34 -9.70
C ILE A 24 -6.26 1.06 -10.16
N HIS A 25 -5.71 0.34 -11.13
CA HIS A 25 -6.28 -0.93 -11.60
C HIS A 25 -5.89 -2.14 -10.75
N SER A 26 -4.82 -2.02 -9.97
CA SER A 26 -4.33 -3.06 -9.04
C SER A 26 -5.04 -2.96 -7.69
N GLU A 27 -5.52 -1.78 -7.31
CA GLU A 27 -6.51 -1.65 -6.24
C GLU A 27 -7.80 -2.33 -6.70
N ALA A 28 -8.06 -3.54 -6.22
CA ALA A 28 -9.35 -4.19 -6.36
C ALA A 28 -10.42 -3.43 -5.54
N GLN A 29 -10.78 -2.22 -5.95
CA GLN A 29 -12.01 -1.59 -5.49
C GLN A 29 -13.15 -2.39 -6.08
N THR A 30 -13.72 -3.28 -5.26
CA THR A 30 -14.96 -3.97 -5.60
C THR A 30 -15.98 -2.91 -6.04
N PHE A 31 -16.61 -3.09 -7.20
CA PHE A 31 -17.64 -2.20 -7.78
C PHE A 31 -18.93 -2.11 -6.93
N SER A 32 -18.87 -2.46 -5.65
CA SER A 32 -19.98 -2.50 -4.71
C SER A 32 -19.82 -1.35 -3.71
N HIS A 33 -20.68 -0.34 -3.85
CA HIS A 33 -20.73 0.86 -3.01
C HIS A 33 -20.94 0.56 -1.51
N ASP A 34 -21.42 -0.64 -1.18
CA ASP A 34 -21.64 -1.10 0.21
C ASP A 34 -20.36 -1.56 0.92
N ASN A 35 -19.25 -1.71 0.18
CA ASN A 35 -18.01 -2.33 0.67
C ASN A 35 -16.80 -1.39 0.66
N LEU A 36 -17.05 -0.09 0.60
CA LEU A 36 -16.03 0.93 0.82
C LEU A 36 -15.55 0.93 2.28
N PRO A 37 -14.33 1.42 2.58
CA PRO A 37 -13.85 1.60 3.94
C PRO A 37 -14.89 2.34 4.80
N SER A 38 -14.95 2.01 6.09
CA SER A 38 -15.89 2.64 7.02
C SER A 38 -15.82 4.17 6.92
N GLY A 39 -16.91 4.81 6.47
CA GLY A 39 -17.00 6.26 6.23
C GLY A 39 -17.16 6.68 4.76
N LEU A 40 -16.97 5.77 3.79
CA LEU A 40 -17.23 5.99 2.36
C LEU A 40 -18.34 5.08 1.81
N ALA A 41 -18.71 4.02 2.55
CA ALA A 41 -19.82 3.16 2.19
C ALA A 41 -21.14 3.93 2.29
N ASP A 42 -21.95 3.90 1.24
CA ASP A 42 -23.25 4.54 1.22
C ASP A 42 -24.23 3.70 2.04
N SER A 43 -24.22 3.88 3.36
CA SER A 43 -25.19 3.22 4.22
C SER A 43 -26.56 3.86 4.03
N ASN A 44 -27.25 3.46 2.97
CA ASN A 44 -28.69 3.69 2.85
C ASN A 44 -29.36 2.92 4.00
N PHE A 45 -29.60 3.64 5.11
CA PHE A 45 -30.19 3.11 6.32
C PHE A 45 -31.70 2.91 6.12
N ASN A 46 -32.05 1.97 5.23
CA ASN A 46 -33.38 1.39 5.22
C ASN A 46 -33.41 0.38 6.37
N PHE A 47 -34.11 0.73 7.46
CA PHE A 47 -34.48 -0.20 8.52
C PHE A 47 -35.36 -1.32 7.92
N VAL A 48 -34.72 -2.35 7.38
CA VAL A 48 -35.37 -3.61 7.03
C VAL A 48 -35.16 -4.55 8.21
N ASN A 49 -36.18 -4.65 9.06
CA ASN A 49 -36.37 -5.83 9.90
C ASN A 49 -36.71 -6.99 8.97
N ASP A 50 -35.81 -7.97 8.84
CA ASP A 50 -36.10 -9.36 9.24
C ASP A 50 -35.04 -10.36 8.71
N SER A 51 -34.30 -10.93 9.65
CA SER A 51 -33.94 -12.36 9.75
C SER A 51 -33.21 -13.12 8.63
N LEU A 52 -32.89 -12.52 7.49
CA LEU A 52 -31.98 -13.10 6.51
C LEU A 52 -30.67 -12.33 6.56
N TYR A 53 -29.76 -12.77 7.43
CA TYR A 53 -28.34 -12.59 7.16
C TYR A 53 -28.07 -13.31 5.85
N GLU A 54 -28.22 -12.62 4.73
CA GLU A 54 -27.49 -12.98 3.52
C GLU A 54 -26.04 -12.78 3.91
N ASN A 55 -25.45 -13.87 4.43
CA ASN A 55 -24.03 -14.00 4.59
C ASN A 55 -23.49 -13.89 3.18
N GLN A 56 -23.18 -12.66 2.76
CA GLN A 56 -22.35 -12.42 1.61
C GLN A 56 -20.99 -13.01 1.98
N GLN A 57 -20.86 -14.32 1.74
CA GLN A 57 -19.64 -15.10 1.94
C GLN A 57 -18.69 -14.63 0.86
N PHE A 58 -18.01 -13.51 1.12
CA PHE A 58 -16.89 -13.11 0.29
C PHE A 58 -15.88 -14.25 0.28
N GLU A 59 -15.52 -14.72 -0.91
CA GLU A 59 -14.45 -15.70 -1.06
C GLU A 59 -13.16 -15.06 -0.55
N LYS A 60 -12.66 -15.58 0.57
CA LYS A 60 -11.44 -15.07 1.19
C LYS A 60 -10.25 -15.36 0.29
N ASN A 61 -9.54 -14.31 -0.10
CA ASN A 61 -8.29 -14.45 -0.83
C ASN A 61 -7.11 -14.08 0.08
N TYR A 62 -6.25 -15.05 0.36
CA TYR A 62 -5.04 -14.86 1.17
C TYR A 62 -3.79 -14.59 0.33
N TRP A 63 -3.84 -14.86 -0.97
CA TRP A 63 -2.66 -14.72 -1.82
C TRP A 63 -2.58 -13.33 -2.47
N LEU A 64 -3.71 -12.86 -3.00
CA LEU A 64 -3.79 -11.56 -3.64
C LEU A 64 -3.32 -10.41 -2.72
N PRO A 65 -3.76 -10.30 -1.45
CA PRO A 65 -3.30 -9.23 -0.58
C PRO A 65 -1.80 -9.31 -0.27
N ALA A 66 -1.19 -10.50 -0.25
CA ALA A 66 0.25 -10.63 -0.08
C ALA A 66 1.02 -10.06 -1.28
N VAL A 67 0.54 -10.36 -2.49
CA VAL A 67 1.11 -9.82 -3.73
C VAL A 67 0.95 -8.30 -3.80
N GLU A 68 -0.22 -7.78 -3.43
CA GLU A 68 -0.49 -6.34 -3.41
C GLU A 68 0.39 -5.61 -2.39
N VAL A 69 0.59 -6.15 -1.18
CA VAL A 69 1.52 -5.60 -0.17
C VAL A 69 2.95 -5.55 -0.70
N ILE A 70 3.41 -6.65 -1.32
CA ILE A 70 4.75 -6.72 -1.92
C ILE A 70 4.87 -5.67 -3.03
N GLY A 71 3.89 -5.61 -3.93
CA GLY A 71 3.87 -4.68 -5.05
C GLY A 71 3.85 -3.22 -4.61
N LEU A 72 3.09 -2.90 -3.57
CA LEU A 72 3.03 -1.55 -2.98
C LEU A 72 4.40 -1.13 -2.47
N ASN A 73 5.05 -1.99 -1.68
CA ASN A 73 6.39 -1.74 -1.16
C ASN A 73 7.44 -1.56 -2.26
N PHE A 74 7.45 -2.45 -3.25
CA PHE A 74 8.31 -2.30 -4.42
C PHE A 74 8.01 -1.01 -5.21
N GLY A 75 6.74 -0.60 -5.30
CA GLY A 75 6.32 0.61 -5.97
C GLY A 75 6.87 1.87 -5.30
N VAL A 76 6.72 1.96 -3.97
CA VAL A 76 7.26 3.07 -3.18
C VAL A 76 8.78 3.11 -3.27
N TRP A 77 9.45 1.96 -3.08
CA TRP A 77 10.91 1.89 -3.24
C TRP A 77 11.36 2.32 -4.64
N ALA A 78 10.74 1.78 -5.70
CA ALA A 78 11.11 2.08 -7.08
C ALA A 78 10.91 3.58 -7.40
N TYR A 79 9.84 4.17 -6.89
CA TYR A 79 9.63 5.61 -6.98
C TYR A 79 10.82 6.37 -6.39
N HIS A 80 11.21 6.04 -5.16
CA HIS A 80 12.32 6.74 -4.52
C HIS A 80 13.68 6.46 -5.16
N ARG A 81 13.90 5.24 -5.66
CA ARG A 81 15.15 4.85 -6.31
C ARG A 81 15.39 5.55 -7.65
N TYR A 82 14.34 5.64 -8.46
CA TYR A 82 14.47 6.06 -9.86
C TYR A 82 13.99 7.49 -10.11
N LEU A 83 12.98 7.96 -9.39
CA LEU A 83 12.39 9.28 -9.61
C LEU A 83 12.97 10.32 -8.66
N SER A 84 12.79 10.17 -7.35
CA SER A 84 13.30 11.17 -6.38
C SER A 84 14.79 11.01 -6.07
N LYS A 85 15.37 9.83 -6.35
CA LYS A 85 16.79 9.48 -6.16
C LYS A 85 17.28 9.72 -4.73
N GLU A 86 16.48 9.32 -3.75
CA GLU A 86 16.84 9.46 -2.34
C GLU A 86 17.99 8.52 -1.95
N GLY A 87 18.85 8.99 -1.06
CA GLY A 87 20.04 8.22 -0.63
C GLY A 87 19.70 6.88 0.04
N TRP A 88 18.63 6.84 0.84
CA TRP A 88 18.17 5.64 1.55
C TRP A 88 17.66 4.55 0.60
N SER A 89 17.07 4.92 -0.54
CA SER A 89 16.52 3.96 -1.51
C SER A 89 17.59 3.11 -2.23
N ALA A 90 18.88 3.41 -2.05
CA ALA A 90 20.00 2.69 -2.65
C ALA A 90 20.32 1.37 -1.92
N ILE A 91 19.35 0.45 -1.92
CA ILE A 91 19.44 -0.85 -1.26
C ILE A 91 20.54 -1.71 -1.90
N SER A 92 21.35 -2.34 -1.06
CA SER A 92 22.30 -3.37 -1.44
C SER A 92 22.25 -4.53 -0.45
N TRP A 93 22.84 -5.67 -0.80
CA TRP A 93 22.93 -6.79 0.14
C TRP A 93 23.63 -6.40 1.46
N ASN A 94 24.55 -5.43 1.41
CA ASN A 94 25.19 -4.90 2.60
C ASN A 94 24.25 -4.07 3.46
N SER A 95 23.33 -3.29 2.88
CA SER A 95 22.34 -2.51 3.65
C SER A 95 21.34 -3.44 4.33
N VAL A 96 20.79 -4.40 3.60
CA VAL A 96 19.89 -5.44 4.17
C VAL A 96 20.57 -6.15 5.34
N LYS A 97 21.81 -6.63 5.15
CA LYS A 97 22.57 -7.27 6.23
C LYS A 97 22.77 -6.32 7.42
N ASN A 98 22.99 -5.04 7.17
CA ASN A 98 23.12 -4.05 8.23
C ASN A 98 21.81 -3.88 9.02
N ASN A 99 20.65 -3.83 8.36
CA ASN A 99 19.36 -3.71 9.02
C ASN A 99 19.09 -4.90 9.94
N PHE A 100 19.39 -6.13 9.48
CA PHE A 100 19.30 -7.33 10.33
C PHE A 100 20.26 -7.33 11.53
N ASN A 101 21.44 -6.71 11.42
CA ASN A 101 22.38 -6.62 12.54
C ASN A 101 22.02 -5.50 13.52
N THR A 102 21.45 -4.40 13.02
CA THR A 102 21.11 -3.23 13.83
C THR A 102 19.78 -3.47 14.55
N GLY A 103 18.86 -4.19 13.92
CA GLY A 103 17.51 -4.45 14.43
C GLY A 103 16.68 -3.17 14.47
N PHE A 104 15.63 -3.18 15.30
CA PHE A 104 14.76 -2.02 15.45
C PHE A 104 15.47 -0.87 16.14
N VAL A 105 15.59 0.24 15.43
CA VAL A 105 16.07 1.52 15.96
C VAL A 105 14.88 2.47 16.03
N TRP A 106 14.92 3.42 16.96
CA TRP A 106 13.95 4.51 16.93
C TRP A 106 14.33 5.48 15.81
N ASP A 107 13.52 5.52 14.75
CA ASP A 107 13.77 6.44 13.64
C ASP A 107 13.66 7.89 14.07
N VAL A 108 14.68 8.66 13.69
CA VAL A 108 14.74 10.11 13.89
C VAL A 108 14.26 10.82 12.62
N ASP A 109 13.26 10.23 11.96
CA ASP A 109 12.65 10.80 10.78
C ASP A 109 11.85 12.06 11.08
N GLY A 110 11.62 12.86 10.02
CA GLY A 110 10.82 14.06 10.10
C GLY A 110 9.40 13.76 10.62
N TYR A 111 8.84 14.70 11.38
CA TYR A 111 7.49 14.58 11.98
C TYR A 111 6.42 14.08 11.01
N LEU A 112 6.46 14.52 9.74
CA LEU A 112 5.51 14.10 8.72
C LEU A 112 5.58 12.59 8.42
N ILE A 113 6.78 12.03 8.37
CA ILE A 113 7.00 10.61 8.08
C ILE A 113 6.49 9.76 9.25
N ASN A 114 6.97 10.08 10.45
CA ASN A 114 6.64 9.34 11.67
C ASN A 114 5.15 9.43 12.04
N GLN A 115 4.53 10.60 11.88
CA GLN A 115 3.16 10.81 12.34
C GLN A 115 2.09 10.44 11.30
N PHE A 116 2.43 10.45 10.00
CA PHE A 116 1.45 10.26 8.94
C PHE A 116 1.84 9.19 7.93
N TRP A 117 3.02 9.26 7.32
CA TRP A 117 3.36 8.35 6.22
C TRP A 117 3.55 6.90 6.67
N HIS A 118 4.32 6.63 7.72
CA HIS A 118 4.51 5.27 8.21
C HIS A 118 3.18 4.64 8.70
N PRO A 119 2.33 5.33 9.49
CA PRO A 119 0.99 4.83 9.82
C PRO A 119 0.10 4.60 8.60
N TYR A 120 0.12 5.48 7.61
CA TYR A 120 -0.69 5.33 6.40
C TYR A 120 -0.22 4.14 5.56
N HIS A 121 1.09 3.95 5.42
CA HIS A 121 1.68 2.83 4.70
C HIS A 121 1.30 1.49 5.35
N GLY A 122 1.42 1.39 6.68
CA GLY A 122 0.97 0.23 7.46
C GLY A 122 -0.54 -0.01 7.36
N SER A 123 -1.34 1.07 7.38
CA SER A 123 -2.80 0.99 7.21
C SER A 123 -3.17 0.47 5.82
N ASN A 124 -2.41 0.80 4.77
CA ASN A 124 -2.67 0.30 3.43
C ASN A 124 -2.52 -1.22 3.38
N TYR A 125 -1.44 -1.79 3.93
CA TYR A 125 -1.28 -3.25 3.95
C TYR A 125 -2.45 -3.98 4.64
N TYR A 126 -2.94 -3.41 5.74
CA TYR A 126 -4.11 -3.93 6.45
C TYR A 126 -5.37 -3.84 5.59
N ASN A 127 -5.59 -2.69 4.94
CA ASN A 127 -6.76 -2.45 4.10
C ASN A 127 -6.78 -3.32 2.85
N THR A 128 -5.62 -3.60 2.27
CA THR A 128 -5.47 -4.55 1.17
C THR A 128 -5.98 -5.94 1.56
N ALA A 129 -5.69 -6.42 2.76
CA ALA A 129 -6.26 -7.68 3.26
C ALA A 129 -7.78 -7.58 3.49
N ARG A 130 -8.26 -6.45 4.03
CA ARG A 130 -9.70 -6.21 4.30
C ARG A 130 -10.54 -6.16 3.03
N SER A 131 -10.04 -5.56 1.95
CA SER A 131 -10.72 -5.51 0.65
C SER A 131 -10.77 -6.88 -0.03
N ASN A 132 -9.88 -7.80 0.34
CA ASN A 132 -9.84 -9.19 -0.11
C ASN A 132 -10.70 -10.16 0.76
N GLY A 133 -11.63 -9.62 1.56
CA GLY A 133 -12.58 -10.41 2.35
C GLY A 133 -12.03 -10.97 3.67
N LEU A 134 -10.80 -10.62 4.05
CA LEU A 134 -10.19 -11.07 5.31
C LEU A 134 -10.73 -10.25 6.50
N GLY A 135 -10.96 -10.92 7.63
CA GLY A 135 -11.39 -10.28 8.88
C GLY A 135 -10.24 -9.59 9.62
N PHE A 136 -10.54 -8.92 10.74
CA PHE A 136 -9.55 -8.10 11.48
C PHE A 136 -8.25 -8.85 11.81
N TRP A 137 -8.37 -10.03 12.43
CA TRP A 137 -7.22 -10.82 12.84
C TRP A 137 -6.49 -11.47 11.67
N GLU A 138 -7.18 -11.69 10.55
CA GLU A 138 -6.59 -12.23 9.32
C GLU A 138 -5.83 -11.13 8.56
N SER A 139 -6.25 -9.88 8.68
CA SER A 139 -5.60 -8.71 8.06
C SER A 139 -4.40 -8.19 8.85
N ALA A 140 -4.37 -8.35 10.18
CA ALA A 140 -3.29 -7.85 11.03
C ALA A 140 -1.87 -8.35 10.63
N PRO A 141 -1.66 -9.63 10.25
CA PRO A 141 -0.36 -10.12 9.79
C PRO A 141 0.18 -9.43 8.53
N TYR A 142 -0.69 -8.92 7.65
CA TYR A 142 -0.26 -8.21 6.44
C TYR A 142 0.32 -6.85 6.78
N ALA A 143 -0.28 -6.13 7.74
CA ALA A 143 0.26 -4.89 8.27
C ALA A 143 1.65 -5.12 8.89
N PHE A 144 1.73 -6.11 9.78
CA PHE A 144 2.99 -6.44 10.45
C PHE A 144 4.07 -6.91 9.46
N GLY A 145 3.74 -7.84 8.58
CA GLY A 145 4.66 -8.40 7.59
C GLY A 145 5.10 -7.38 6.54
N GLY A 146 4.19 -6.52 6.08
CA GLY A 146 4.50 -5.43 5.17
C GLY A 146 5.49 -4.44 5.79
N SER A 147 5.27 -4.05 7.06
CA SER A 147 6.19 -3.18 7.79
C SER A 147 7.56 -3.83 8.02
N LEU A 148 7.60 -5.13 8.38
CA LEU A 148 8.88 -5.85 8.49
C LEU A 148 9.61 -5.93 7.15
N MET A 149 8.88 -6.14 6.05
CA MET A 149 9.49 -6.18 4.73
C MET A 149 10.12 -4.82 4.39
N TRP A 150 9.45 -3.73 4.75
CA TRP A 150 9.97 -2.38 4.56
C TRP A 150 11.27 -2.17 5.34
N GLU A 151 11.22 -2.32 6.66
CA GLU A 151 12.34 -2.09 7.59
C GLU A 151 13.59 -2.92 7.21
N TYR A 152 13.42 -4.22 6.97
CA TYR A 152 14.57 -5.11 6.83
C TYR A 152 15.13 -5.14 5.41
N PHE A 153 14.33 -4.84 4.40
CA PHE A 153 14.73 -5.03 3.01
C PHE A 153 14.73 -3.75 2.18
N MET A 154 14.03 -2.70 2.60
CA MET A 154 13.76 -1.53 1.75
C MET A 154 14.19 -0.16 2.29
N GLU A 155 14.71 -0.14 3.51
CA GLU A 155 15.31 1.01 4.19
C GLU A 155 16.85 0.95 4.20
#